data_AF-A0A7J3VP95-F1
#
_entry.id   AF-A0A7J3VP95-F1
#
_cell.length_a   1.000
_cell.length_b   1.000
_cell.length_c   1.000
_cell.angle_alpha   90.00
_cell.angle_beta   90.00
_cell.angle_gamma   90.00
#
_symmetry.space_group_name_H-M   'P 1'
#
loop_
_entity.id
_entity.type
_entity.pdbx_description
1 polymer ?
#
loop_
_entity_poly.entity_id
_entity_poly.type
_entity_poly.pdbx_seq_one_letter_code
_entity_poly.pdbx_strand_id
1 'polypeptide(L)'
;MAVYECNEQQFIENIVRLLNALSDNRLIVNRRITLCDDHKYGPSILPEQEFAKYASIMERKGVKRSVYAKIPFIDEFHNRFYYAEEILHSSSSLSTPRLSIPYYRVEYSFSLWGNSYIYTFDVLFEPEVVIEKRRLPTGRMRRRIGIGSSSPSPNSSNNSILVHILRFNQPDERMFNINIPTQVVVLDVKRMIRTLGIDNEKI
;
A
#
# COMPACT_ATOMS: atom_id res chain seq x y z
N MET A 1 31.78 -7.68 -4.18
CA MET A 1 30.99 -6.44 -4.35
C MET A 1 30.23 -6.23 -3.06
N ALA A 2 30.42 -5.09 -2.38
CA ALA A 2 29.73 -4.80 -1.13
C ALA A 2 28.50 -3.92 -1.39
N VAL A 3 27.43 -4.17 -0.64
CA VAL A 3 26.22 -3.35 -0.61
C VAL A 3 26.14 -2.68 0.77
N TYR A 4 26.04 -1.36 0.78
CA TYR A 4 25.97 -0.54 1.98
C TYR A 4 24.56 0.03 2.12
N GLU A 5 23.81 -0.47 3.10
CA GLU A 5 22.54 0.11 3.51
C GLU A 5 22.80 1.35 4.36
N CYS A 6 22.28 2.49 3.89
CA CYS A 6 22.44 3.79 4.49
C CYS A 6 21.09 4.25 5.05
N ASN A 7 21.11 5.08 6.09
CA ASN A 7 19.98 5.98 6.35
C ASN A 7 20.02 7.18 5.39
N GLU A 8 18.98 8.03 5.41
CA GLU A 8 18.86 9.17 4.50
C GLU A 8 20.07 10.12 4.60
N GLN A 9 20.47 10.47 5.83
CA GLN A 9 21.56 11.42 6.08
C GLN A 9 22.90 10.87 5.58
N GLN A 10 23.20 9.61 5.89
CA GLN A 10 24.41 8.93 5.41
C GLN A 10 24.45 8.86 3.89
N PHE A 11 23.30 8.58 3.27
CA PHE A 11 23.19 8.50 1.82
C PHE A 11 23.46 9.86 1.16
N ILE A 12 22.83 10.93 1.67
CA ILE A 12 23.04 12.30 1.20
C ILE A 12 24.50 12.74 1.44
N GLU A 13 25.08 12.45 2.60
CA GLU A 13 26.45 12.82 2.91
C GLU A 13 27.45 12.14 1.96
N ASN A 14 27.24 10.86 1.65
CA ASN A 14 28.06 10.14 0.68
C ASN A 14 27.97 10.77 -0.72
N ILE A 15 26.77 11.16 -1.14
CA ILE A 15 26.57 11.92 -2.39
C ILE A 15 27.36 13.23 -2.38
N VAL A 16 27.24 14.04 -1.31
CA VAL A 16 27.91 15.34 -1.20
C VAL A 16 29.43 15.18 -1.24
N ARG A 17 29.98 14.21 -0.50
CA ARG A 17 31.41 13.90 -0.52
C ARG A 17 31.88 13.52 -1.93
N LEU A 18 31.07 12.78 -2.68
CA LEU A 18 31.40 12.38 -4.04
C LEU A 18 31.34 13.54 -5.02
N LEU A 19 30.35 14.41 -4.92
CA LEU A 19 30.29 15.62 -5.74
C LEU A 19 31.51 16.53 -5.50
N ASN A 20 31.97 16.62 -4.25
CA ASN A 20 33.16 17.41 -3.92
C ASN A 20 34.46 16.76 -4.42
N ALA A 21 34.50 15.43 -4.54
CA ALA A 21 35.69 14.69 -4.96
C ALA A 21 35.79 14.49 -6.49
N LEU A 22 34.65 14.41 -7.18
CA LEU A 22 34.56 14.17 -8.62
C LEU A 22 34.52 15.49 -9.37
N SER A 23 35.51 15.73 -10.22
CA SER A 23 35.69 16.96 -11.01
C SER A 23 34.56 17.21 -12.03
N ASP A 24 33.80 16.16 -12.40
CA ASP A 24 32.83 16.17 -13.50
C ASP A 24 31.40 16.54 -13.10
N ASN A 25 31.16 16.98 -11.86
CA ASN A 25 29.92 17.64 -11.38
C ASN A 25 28.58 16.90 -11.62
N ARG A 26 28.58 15.62 -12.03
CA ARG A 26 27.34 14.90 -12.32
C ARG A 26 27.39 13.48 -11.77
N LEU A 27 26.71 13.28 -10.65
CA LEU A 27 26.46 11.96 -10.09
C LEU A 27 25.10 11.47 -10.57
N ILE A 28 25.03 10.20 -10.97
CA ILE A 28 23.77 9.53 -11.31
C ILE A 28 23.33 8.71 -10.10
N VAL A 29 22.09 8.94 -9.68
CA VAL A 29 21.43 8.15 -8.64
C VAL A 29 20.19 7.50 -9.25
N ASN A 30 20.08 6.19 -9.11
CA ASN A 30 18.92 5.45 -9.55
C ASN A 30 17.84 5.53 -8.48
N ARG A 31 16.60 5.79 -8.89
CA ARG A 31 15.42 5.63 -8.05
C ARG A 31 14.56 4.50 -8.58
N ARG A 32 14.19 3.58 -7.70
CA ARG A 32 13.30 2.46 -8.01
C ARG A 32 12.11 2.49 -7.06
N ILE A 33 10.91 2.43 -7.62
CA ILE A 33 9.65 2.40 -6.86
C ILE A 33 8.97 1.05 -7.09
N THR A 34 8.59 0.37 -6.01
CA THR A 34 7.96 -0.94 -6.04
C THR A 34 6.70 -0.96 -5.19
N LEU A 35 5.57 -1.40 -5.75
CA LEU A 35 4.36 -1.68 -4.99
C LEU A 35 4.54 -2.93 -4.12
N CYS A 36 4.18 -2.84 -2.85
CA CYS A 36 4.26 -3.91 -1.87
C CYS A 36 2.94 -4.04 -1.09
N ASP A 37 2.61 -5.29 -0.76
CA ASP A 37 1.50 -5.70 0.13
C ASP A 37 1.89 -7.01 0.84
N ASP A 38 2.93 -6.95 1.68
CA ASP A 38 3.52 -8.09 2.38
C ASP A 38 3.06 -8.19 3.85
N HIS A 39 1.95 -7.53 4.18
CA HIS A 39 1.40 -7.41 5.54
C HIS A 39 2.35 -6.79 6.58
N LYS A 40 3.41 -6.09 6.14
CA LYS A 40 4.29 -5.30 7.02
C LYS A 40 3.51 -4.19 7.73
N TYR A 41 2.64 -3.51 6.99
CA TYR A 41 1.80 -2.43 7.50
C TYR A 41 0.35 -2.89 7.66
N GLY A 42 -0.23 -2.56 8.80
CA GLY A 42 -1.63 -2.85 9.09
C GLY A 42 -2.21 -1.92 10.15
N PRO A 43 -3.55 -1.84 10.26
CA PRO A 43 -4.19 -0.83 11.09
C PRO A 43 -3.91 -0.96 12.60
N SER A 44 -3.36 -2.08 13.11
CA SER A 44 -3.05 -2.19 14.55
C SER A 44 -1.76 -1.48 14.96
N ILE A 45 -0.81 -1.36 14.03
CA ILE A 45 0.53 -0.82 14.31
C ILE A 45 0.63 0.68 14.02
N LEU A 46 -0.38 1.27 13.35
CA LEU A 46 -0.40 2.69 13.04
C LEU A 46 -0.39 3.56 14.33
N PRO A 47 0.20 4.76 14.28
CA PRO A 47 -0.06 5.80 15.28
C PRO A 47 -1.55 6.12 15.39
N GLU A 48 -1.99 6.65 16.53
CA GLU A 48 -3.42 6.92 16.76
C GLU A 48 -3.98 7.97 15.79
N GLN A 49 -3.17 8.97 15.45
CA GLN A 49 -3.52 10.03 14.49
C GLN A 49 -3.82 9.45 13.09
N GLU A 50 -2.99 8.50 12.61
CA GLU A 50 -3.23 7.83 11.33
C GLU A 50 -4.38 6.83 11.41
N PHE A 51 -4.56 6.16 12.55
CA PHE A 51 -5.67 5.24 12.76
C PHE A 51 -7.03 5.93 12.74
N ALA A 52 -7.10 7.19 13.18
CA ALA A 52 -8.34 7.97 13.18
C ALA A 52 -9.02 8.03 11.79
N LYS A 53 -8.24 7.93 10.69
CA LYS A 53 -8.76 7.88 9.31
C LYS A 53 -9.66 6.65 9.06
N TYR A 54 -9.49 5.57 9.82
CA TYR A 54 -10.26 4.33 9.71
C TYR A 54 -11.43 4.23 10.70
N ALA A 55 -11.57 5.19 11.63
CA ALA A 55 -12.46 5.08 12.79
C ALA A 55 -13.96 4.96 12.45
N SER A 56 -14.35 5.31 11.22
CA SER A 56 -15.72 5.14 10.72
C SER A 56 -16.09 3.66 10.51
N ILE A 57 -15.13 2.83 10.13
CA ILE A 57 -15.34 1.41 9.79
C ILE A 57 -14.60 0.43 10.70
N MET A 58 -13.64 0.90 11.48
CA MET A 58 -12.80 0.06 12.34
C MET A 58 -12.69 0.63 13.76
N GLU A 59 -12.37 -0.24 14.70
CA GLU A 59 -12.06 0.14 16.07
C GLU A 59 -10.95 -0.73 16.65
N ARG A 60 -10.15 -0.18 17.56
CA ARG A 60 -9.15 -0.92 18.33
C ARG A 60 -9.74 -1.30 19.68
N LYS A 61 -9.70 -2.59 20.03
CA LYS A 61 -10.19 -3.10 21.31
C LYS A 61 -9.11 -3.92 22.04
N GLY A 62 -9.05 -3.74 23.35
CA GLY A 62 -8.29 -4.59 24.28
C GLY A 62 -6.78 -4.32 24.38
N VAL A 63 -6.15 -5.06 25.29
CA VAL A 63 -4.70 -5.09 25.50
C VAL A 63 -4.09 -5.78 24.28
N LYS A 64 -3.24 -5.08 23.49
CA LYS A 64 -2.59 -5.50 22.21
C LYS A 64 -3.13 -4.84 20.92
N ARG A 65 -4.06 -3.87 21.01
CA ARG A 65 -4.55 -3.08 19.86
C ARG A 65 -5.09 -3.95 18.71
N SER A 66 -5.77 -5.05 19.02
CA SER A 66 -6.49 -5.81 17.99
C SER A 66 -7.55 -4.92 17.35
N VAL A 67 -7.61 -4.93 16.02
CA VAL A 67 -8.50 -4.11 15.21
C VAL A 67 -9.66 -4.97 14.75
N TYR A 68 -10.86 -4.47 15.00
CA TYR A 68 -12.12 -5.10 14.62
C TYR A 68 -12.85 -4.22 13.61
N ALA A 69 -13.62 -4.84 12.74
CA ALA A 69 -14.58 -4.15 11.91
C ALA A 69 -15.74 -3.65 12.79
N LYS A 70 -15.97 -2.34 12.79
CA LYS A 70 -17.09 -1.72 13.52
C LYS A 70 -18.42 -1.95 12.79
N ILE A 71 -18.38 -1.93 11.46
CA ILE A 71 -19.52 -2.13 10.56
C ILE A 71 -19.05 -2.97 9.36
N PRO A 72 -19.95 -3.61 8.60
CA PRO A 72 -19.54 -4.32 7.40
C PRO A 72 -19.03 -3.36 6.32
N PHE A 73 -17.92 -3.70 5.67
CA PHE A 73 -17.35 -2.90 4.58
C PHE A 73 -16.62 -3.77 3.55
N ILE A 74 -16.40 -3.19 2.37
CA ILE A 74 -15.59 -3.78 1.30
C ILE A 74 -14.23 -3.10 1.31
N ASP A 75 -13.17 -3.89 1.23
CA ASP A 75 -11.83 -3.43 0.90
C ASP A 75 -11.63 -3.57 -0.60
N GLU A 76 -11.54 -2.43 -1.28
CA GLU A 76 -11.47 -2.37 -2.73
C GLU A 76 -10.13 -2.85 -3.28
N PHE A 77 -9.02 -2.59 -2.57
CA PHE A 77 -7.69 -2.96 -3.05
C PHE A 77 -7.50 -4.48 -3.05
N HIS A 78 -7.92 -5.15 -1.97
CA HIS A 78 -7.81 -6.61 -1.87
C HIS A 78 -9.04 -7.35 -2.42
N ASN A 79 -10.09 -6.61 -2.83
CA ASN A 79 -11.39 -7.15 -3.26
C ASN A 79 -11.99 -8.11 -2.21
N ARG A 80 -11.99 -7.68 -0.94
CA ARG A 80 -12.47 -8.47 0.20
C ARG A 80 -13.64 -7.80 0.88
N PHE A 81 -14.48 -8.58 1.54
CA PHE A 81 -15.55 -8.08 2.38
C PHE A 81 -15.35 -8.54 3.81
N TYR A 82 -15.51 -7.60 4.72
CA TYR A 82 -15.39 -7.82 6.16
C TYR A 82 -16.74 -7.66 6.82
N TYR A 83 -17.09 -8.61 7.69
CA TYR A 83 -18.31 -8.54 8.50
C TYR A 83 -18.10 -7.67 9.73
N ALA A 84 -19.18 -7.14 10.31
CA ALA A 84 -19.10 -6.48 11.62
C ALA A 84 -18.52 -7.45 12.66
N GLU A 85 -17.72 -6.90 13.59
CA GLU A 85 -17.03 -7.60 14.67
C GLU A 85 -15.95 -8.60 14.21
N GLU A 86 -15.67 -8.69 12.91
CA GLU A 86 -14.58 -9.51 12.39
C GLU A 86 -13.21 -8.93 12.80
N ILE A 87 -12.26 -9.80 13.13
CA ILE A 87 -10.89 -9.41 13.46
C ILE A 87 -10.16 -9.08 12.15
N LEU A 88 -9.84 -7.81 11.95
CA LEU A 88 -9.16 -7.32 10.75
C LEU A 88 -7.65 -7.44 10.87
N HIS A 89 -7.12 -7.17 12.05
CA HIS A 89 -5.70 -7.18 12.30
C HIS A 89 -5.42 -7.36 13.79
N SER A 90 -4.38 -8.11 14.14
CA SER A 90 -3.90 -8.21 15.53
C SER A 90 -2.38 -8.11 15.56
N SER A 91 -1.84 -7.54 16.63
CA SER A 91 -0.38 -7.50 16.86
C SER A 91 0.20 -8.89 17.17
N SER A 92 -0.63 -9.87 17.51
CA SER A 92 -0.23 -11.28 17.63
C SER A 92 -0.37 -12.04 16.30
N SER A 93 0.53 -13.00 16.06
CA SER A 93 0.51 -13.93 14.92
C SER A 93 -0.81 -14.70 14.87
N LEU A 94 -1.77 -14.22 14.07
CA LEU A 94 -2.96 -14.97 13.68
C LEU A 94 -2.72 -15.55 12.29
N SER A 95 -3.15 -16.79 12.10
CA SER A 95 -3.06 -17.57 10.85
C SER A 95 -4.03 -17.11 9.76
N THR A 96 -4.78 -16.03 9.97
CA THR A 96 -5.82 -15.53 9.07
C THR A 96 -5.33 -14.31 8.28
N PRO A 97 -5.87 -14.08 7.06
CA PRO A 97 -5.44 -12.97 6.22
C PRO A 97 -5.75 -11.64 6.92
N ARG A 98 -4.68 -10.90 7.23
CA ARG A 98 -4.74 -9.58 7.85
C ARG A 98 -5.14 -8.55 6.81
N LEU A 99 -5.98 -7.59 7.19
CA LEU A 99 -6.11 -6.36 6.43
C LEU A 99 -4.76 -5.64 6.47
N SER A 100 -4.10 -5.55 5.31
CA SER A 100 -2.85 -4.83 5.14
C SER A 100 -3.07 -3.48 4.48
N ILE A 101 -2.10 -2.60 4.66
CA ILE A 101 -2.07 -1.29 4.01
C ILE A 101 -1.00 -1.36 2.92
N PRO A 102 -1.37 -1.21 1.64
CA PRO A 102 -0.41 -1.21 0.55
C PRO A 102 0.51 -0.01 0.64
N TYR A 103 1.73 -0.17 0.13
CA TYR A 103 2.74 0.88 0.16
C TYR A 103 3.68 0.78 -1.04
N TYR A 104 4.32 1.89 -1.37
CA TYR A 104 5.46 1.91 -2.28
C TYR A 104 6.76 1.85 -1.49
N ARG A 105 7.59 0.85 -1.78
CA ARG A 105 9.01 0.85 -1.38
C ARG A 105 9.80 1.68 -2.39
N VAL A 106 10.36 2.78 -1.92
CA VAL A 106 11.24 3.66 -2.70
C VAL A 106 12.68 3.34 -2.34
N GLU A 107 13.49 3.06 -3.36
CA GLU A 107 14.90 2.75 -3.23
C GLU A 107 15.69 3.77 -4.04
N TYR A 108 16.62 4.46 -3.39
CA TYR A 108 17.65 5.26 -4.02
C TYR A 108 18.96 4.50 -3.97
N SER A 109 19.66 4.39 -5.10
CA SER A 109 20.95 3.70 -5.15
C SER A 109 21.92 4.32 -6.14
N PHE A 110 23.21 4.25 -5.79
CA PHE A 110 24.29 4.56 -6.71
C PHE A 110 25.47 3.60 -6.46
N SER A 111 26.29 3.41 -7.48
CA SER A 111 27.47 2.55 -7.38
C SER A 111 28.75 3.34 -7.60
N LEU A 112 29.76 3.04 -6.80
CA LEU A 112 31.09 3.64 -6.89
C LEU A 112 32.15 2.57 -6.68
N TRP A 113 33.10 2.48 -7.61
CA TRP A 113 34.26 1.57 -7.53
C TRP A 113 33.91 0.12 -7.13
N GLY A 114 32.78 -0.39 -7.64
CA GLY A 114 32.30 -1.75 -7.37
C GLY A 114 31.52 -1.95 -6.07
N ASN A 115 31.31 -0.88 -5.29
CA ASN A 115 30.43 -0.84 -4.12
C ASN A 115 29.10 -0.17 -4.48
N SER A 116 28.00 -0.62 -3.87
CA SER A 116 26.68 -0.02 -4.06
C SER A 116 26.16 0.54 -2.74
N TYR A 117 25.67 1.77 -2.78
CA TYR A 117 25.06 2.45 -1.64
C TYR A 117 23.56 2.50 -1.88
N ILE A 118 22.78 2.10 -0.89
CA ILE A 118 21.33 1.97 -1.01
C ILE A 118 20.67 2.68 0.18
N TYR A 119 19.67 3.50 -0.12
CA TYR A 119 18.74 4.03 0.87
C TYR A 119 17.32 3.65 0.46
N THR A 120 16.56 3.07 1.39
CA THR A 120 15.17 2.69 1.15
C THR A 120 14.24 3.27 2.20
N PHE A 121 13.06 3.68 1.78
CA PHE A 121 11.97 4.05 2.66
C PHE A 121 10.62 3.64 2.05
N ASP A 122 9.62 3.51 2.91
CA ASP A 122 8.29 3.03 2.53
C ASP A 122 7.28 4.20 2.63
N VAL A 123 6.46 4.34 1.59
CA VAL A 123 5.40 5.35 1.50
C VAL A 123 4.06 4.65 1.42
N LEU A 124 3.28 4.74 2.50
CA LEU A 124 1.98 4.07 2.61
C LEU A 124 0.92 4.77 1.77
N PHE A 125 -0.06 4.00 1.30
CA PHE A 125 -1.23 4.56 0.62
C PHE A 125 -2.16 5.23 1.63
N GLU A 126 -2.85 6.27 1.16
CA GLU A 126 -3.79 7.02 2.00
C GLU A 126 -5.15 6.31 2.01
N PRO A 127 -5.70 5.97 3.20
CA PRO A 127 -7.01 5.37 3.27
C PRO A 127 -8.11 6.39 3.00
N GLU A 128 -9.13 5.96 2.25
CA GLU A 128 -10.36 6.73 2.06
C GLU A 128 -11.56 5.81 2.30
N VAL A 129 -12.50 6.26 3.14
CA VAL A 129 -13.72 5.50 3.43
C VAL A 129 -14.91 6.22 2.80
N VAL A 130 -15.49 5.60 1.78
CA VAL A 130 -16.64 6.12 1.04
C VAL A 130 -17.86 5.22 1.20
N ILE A 131 -19.04 5.74 0.89
CA ILE A 131 -20.28 4.96 0.85
C ILE A 131 -20.74 4.90 -0.61
N GLU A 132 -20.83 3.71 -1.17
CA GLU A 132 -21.27 3.52 -2.56
C GLU A 132 -22.38 2.49 -2.69
N LYS A 133 -23.17 2.62 -3.77
CA LYS A 133 -24.16 1.63 -4.17
C LYS A 133 -23.46 0.46 -4.88
N ARG A 134 -23.31 -0.68 -4.21
CA ARG A 134 -22.75 -1.92 -4.80
C ARG A 134 -23.82 -2.99 -4.94
N ARG A 135 -23.70 -3.81 -5.99
CA ARG A 135 -24.46 -5.07 -6.10
C ARG A 135 -23.69 -6.13 -5.33
N LEU A 136 -24.23 -6.60 -4.21
CA LEU A 136 -23.59 -7.63 -3.41
C LEU A 136 -23.61 -8.99 -4.16
N PRO A 137 -22.48 -9.71 -4.26
CA PRO A 137 -22.45 -11.03 -4.84
C PRO A 137 -23.14 -12.03 -3.90
N THR A 138 -24.28 -12.56 -4.36
CA THR A 138 -25.04 -13.70 -3.81
C THR A 138 -25.81 -13.54 -2.48
N GLY A 139 -26.91 -14.30 -2.38
CA GLY A 139 -27.91 -14.21 -1.31
C GLY A 139 -27.46 -14.65 0.10
N ARG A 140 -26.28 -15.27 0.27
CA ARG A 140 -25.73 -15.59 1.60
C ARG A 140 -25.23 -14.34 2.33
N MET A 141 -24.67 -13.39 1.59
CA MET A 141 -24.17 -12.12 2.10
C MET A 141 -25.31 -11.21 2.56
N ARG A 142 -26.41 -11.16 1.79
CA ARG A 142 -27.62 -10.40 2.12
C ARG A 142 -28.27 -10.82 3.44
N ARG A 143 -28.40 -12.14 3.67
CA ARG A 143 -28.96 -12.68 4.92
C ARG A 143 -28.14 -12.29 6.15
N ARG A 144 -26.81 -12.21 6.04
CA ARG A 144 -25.92 -11.83 7.15
C ARG A 144 -25.87 -10.32 7.42
N ILE A 145 -26.13 -9.50 6.40
CA ILE A 145 -26.22 -8.03 6.53
C ILE A 145 -27.61 -7.59 7.06
N GLY A 146 -28.51 -8.54 7.38
CA GLY A 146 -29.85 -8.23 7.89
C GLY A 146 -30.81 -7.67 6.84
N ILE A 147 -30.41 -7.65 5.56
CA ILE A 147 -31.26 -7.22 4.46
C ILE A 147 -32.09 -8.44 4.06
N GLY A 148 -33.34 -8.43 4.51
CA GLY A 148 -34.28 -9.54 4.44
C GLY A 148 -34.27 -10.27 3.11
N SER A 149 -34.47 -11.58 3.16
CA SER A 149 -34.67 -12.47 2.03
C SER A 149 -36.01 -12.22 1.34
N SER A 150 -36.24 -11.02 0.81
CA SER A 150 -37.25 -10.85 -0.22
C SER A 150 -36.71 -11.51 -1.48
N SER A 151 -37.36 -12.61 -1.86
CA SER A 151 -37.11 -13.36 -3.08
C SER A 151 -36.90 -12.37 -4.23
N PRO A 152 -35.81 -12.49 -5.00
CA PRO A 152 -35.56 -11.56 -6.10
C PRO A 152 -36.74 -11.65 -7.06
N SER A 153 -37.54 -10.58 -7.12
CA SER A 153 -38.48 -10.42 -8.23
C SER A 153 -37.66 -10.42 -9.51
N PRO A 154 -37.98 -11.26 -10.51
CA PRO A 154 -37.23 -11.34 -11.76
C PRO A 154 -37.22 -10.01 -12.54
N ASN A 155 -38.01 -9.03 -12.12
CA ASN A 155 -38.11 -7.70 -12.72
C ASN A 155 -37.39 -6.58 -11.94
N SER A 156 -36.69 -6.86 -10.84
CA SER A 156 -35.94 -5.85 -10.07
C SER A 156 -34.47 -5.79 -10.50
N SER A 157 -34.20 -5.05 -11.58
CA SER A 157 -32.87 -4.91 -12.18
C SER A 157 -31.86 -4.09 -11.36
N ASN A 158 -32.25 -3.50 -10.22
CA ASN A 158 -31.40 -2.59 -9.44
C ASN A 158 -31.45 -2.85 -7.94
N ASN A 159 -31.00 -4.03 -7.55
CA ASN A 159 -30.95 -4.44 -6.15
C ASN A 159 -29.55 -4.10 -5.54
N SER A 160 -29.14 -2.83 -5.71
CA SER A 160 -27.89 -2.26 -5.20
C SER A 160 -28.09 -1.71 -3.78
N ILE A 161 -27.16 -1.98 -2.89
CA ILE A 161 -27.21 -1.57 -1.48
C ILE A 161 -26.07 -0.58 -1.23
N LEU A 162 -26.29 0.38 -0.32
CA LEU A 162 -25.22 1.26 0.16
C LEU A 162 -24.28 0.46 1.05
N VAL A 163 -23.00 0.43 0.70
CA VAL A 163 -21.96 -0.31 1.42
C VAL A 163 -20.79 0.63 1.66
N HIS A 164 -20.17 0.54 2.84
CA HIS A 164 -18.91 1.23 3.11
C HIS A 164 -17.79 0.57 2.33
N ILE A 165 -16.96 1.38 1.67
CA ILE A 165 -15.82 0.92 0.88
C ILE A 165 -14.57 1.60 1.41
N LEU A 166 -13.59 0.80 1.80
CA LEU A 166 -12.23 1.22 2.06
C LEU A 166 -11.45 1.21 0.75
N ARG A 167 -10.93 2.37 0.40
CA ARG A 167 -10.03 2.61 -0.72
C ARG A 167 -8.65 2.96 -0.20
N PHE A 168 -7.65 2.66 -1.01
CA PHE A 168 -6.27 3.10 -0.79
C PHE A 168 -5.85 3.96 -1.97
N ASN A 169 -5.75 5.26 -1.72
CA ASN A 169 -5.31 6.24 -2.70
C ASN A 169 -3.79 6.22 -2.79
N GLN A 170 -3.27 6.31 -4.02
CA GLN A 170 -1.84 6.36 -4.25
C GLN A 170 -1.26 7.63 -3.59
N PRO A 171 -0.10 7.53 -2.93
CA PRO A 171 0.55 8.68 -2.33
C PRO A 171 1.07 9.64 -3.41
N ASP A 172 1.17 10.92 -3.05
CA ASP A 172 1.67 11.97 -3.93
C ASP A 172 3.12 11.71 -4.37
N GLU A 173 3.45 12.05 -5.62
CA GLU A 173 4.80 11.87 -6.17
C GLU A 173 5.89 12.59 -5.37
N ARG A 174 5.52 13.68 -4.68
CA ARG A 174 6.43 14.44 -3.82
C ARG A 174 6.95 13.61 -2.65
N MET A 175 6.16 12.65 -2.17
CA MET A 175 6.53 11.77 -1.07
C MET A 175 7.62 10.76 -1.46
N PHE A 176 7.87 10.55 -2.76
CA PHE A 176 8.95 9.67 -3.23
C PHE A 176 10.29 10.37 -3.36
N ASN A 177 10.36 11.68 -3.11
CA ASN A 177 11.57 12.48 -3.27
C ASN A 177 12.30 12.63 -1.95
N ILE A 178 13.64 12.58 -2.00
CA ILE A 178 14.52 12.97 -0.90
C ILE A 178 15.30 14.22 -1.28
N ASN A 179 15.79 14.95 -0.28
CA ASN A 179 16.50 16.22 -0.49
C ASN A 179 17.94 15.98 -0.98
N ILE A 180 18.08 15.78 -2.29
CA ILE A 180 19.38 15.55 -2.96
C ILE A 180 19.89 16.87 -3.54
N PRO A 181 21.23 17.12 -3.56
CA PRO A 181 21.82 18.26 -4.25
C PRO A 181 21.42 18.35 -5.73
N THR A 182 21.24 19.57 -6.24
CA THR A 182 20.74 19.83 -7.60
C THR A 182 21.68 19.38 -8.71
N GLN A 183 22.95 19.12 -8.39
CA GLN A 183 23.95 18.59 -9.33
C GLN A 183 23.73 17.10 -9.65
N VAL A 184 22.92 16.40 -8.86
CA VAL A 184 22.66 14.97 -9.04
C VAL A 184 21.53 14.75 -10.04
N VAL A 185 21.76 13.84 -10.98
CA VAL A 185 20.74 13.35 -11.89
C VAL A 185 20.09 12.12 -11.27
N VAL A 186 18.80 12.24 -10.93
CA VAL A 186 18.00 11.10 -10.46
C VAL A 186 17.37 10.42 -11.68
N LEU A 187 17.68 9.14 -11.89
CA LEU A 187 17.10 8.32 -12.94
C LEU A 187 16.02 7.40 -12.38
N ASP A 188 14.80 7.56 -12.87
CA ASP A 188 13.70 6.67 -12.54
C ASP A 188 13.83 5.34 -13.28
N VAL A 189 14.25 4.32 -12.54
CA VAL A 189 14.31 2.95 -13.02
C VAL A 189 12.89 2.39 -12.97
N LYS A 190 12.12 2.62 -14.04
CA LYS A 190 10.89 1.87 -14.28
C LYS A 190 11.26 0.39 -14.33
N ARG A 191 10.54 -0.46 -13.60
CA ARG A 191 10.61 -1.91 -13.84
C ARG A 191 10.37 -2.12 -15.34
N MET A 192 11.37 -2.56 -16.09
CA MET A 192 11.14 -3.32 -17.32
C MET A 192 10.45 -4.62 -16.89
N ILE A 193 9.15 -4.54 -16.65
CA ILE A 193 8.30 -5.71 -16.67
C ILE A 193 8.30 -6.12 -18.13
N ARG A 194 8.96 -7.23 -18.46
CA ARG A 194 8.67 -7.95 -19.71
C ARG A 194 7.16 -8.12 -19.74
N THR A 195 6.49 -7.44 -20.66
CA THR A 195 5.25 -7.95 -21.22
C THR A 195 5.56 -9.38 -21.62
N LEU A 196 5.04 -10.36 -20.88
CA LEU A 196 4.68 -11.62 -21.50
C LEU A 196 3.58 -11.21 -22.48
N GLY A 197 3.97 -10.93 -23.71
CA GLY A 197 3.09 -11.12 -24.84
C GLY A 197 2.53 -12.52 -24.67
N ILE A 198 1.23 -12.59 -24.37
CA ILE A 198 0.49 -13.78 -24.76
C ILE A 198 0.45 -13.65 -26.27
N ASP A 199 1.51 -14.16 -26.91
CA ASP A 199 1.48 -14.54 -28.31
C ASP A 199 0.37 -15.59 -28.39
N ASN A 200 -0.84 -15.15 -28.72
CA ASN A 200 -1.85 -16.01 -29.29
C ASN A 200 -1.39 -16.37 -30.70
N GLU A 201 -0.31 -17.15 -30.78
CA GLU A 201 0.03 -17.99 -31.91
C GLU A 201 -0.23 -19.43 -31.49
N LYS A 202 -1.30 -19.99 -32.06
CA LYS A 202 -1.51 -21.40 -32.42
C LYS A 202 -2.68 -21.35 -33.42
N ILE A 203 -2.40 -21.46 -34.73
CA ILE A 203 -2.39 -22.72 -35.50
C ILE A 203 -3.67 -23.52 -35.23
#